data_AF-A0A3N1DAM3-F1
#
_entry.id   AF-A0A3N1DAM3-F1
#
_cell.length_a   1.000
_cell.length_b   1.000
_cell.length_c   1.000
_cell.angle_alpha   90.00
_cell.angle_beta   90.00
_cell.angle_gamma   90.00
#
_symmetry.space_group_name_H-M   'P 1'
#
loop_
_entity.id
_entity.type
_entity.pdbx_description
1 polymer ?
#
loop_
_entity_poly.entity_id
_entity_poly.type
_entity_poly.pdbx_seq_one_letter_code
_entity_poly.pdbx_strand_id
1 'polypeptide(L)'
;MDDRRAQAEAIEGFAKALRELRDSVGNPPFREMSGRSGAISHTTLHEATKGNRLPSWGTTVEFVKACGADPAAYRDHWERANRTFRPTSAEDPPIRVDGSVGTPPGGLTAAAVAPQAAQVALAPLGETGASVPAQPPPPDEVVGRVPAPRGPRRFRPALPTVLAAAAVCAGAVILVVAVIDGGPDEPGPGPSADPAAPALTAADCPVTPTNPPSAPPANKGDASIFVGDLTLPDCTHVGRGQTVTKIWQIKNVGTVPWRGYSLRRLDQPQRADQCQTIPEILIKDTLPGEIVDIETEITTPKKPGLCYVRFKMANASGKLVFPGSRPVNFQIIVD
;
A
#
# COMPACT_ATOMS: atom_id res chain seq x y z
N MET A 1 12.17 -27.83 7.41
CA MET A 1 12.29 -27.11 8.70
C MET A 1 13.40 -26.07 8.65
N ASP A 2 14.33 -26.24 7.72
CA ASP A 2 15.61 -25.55 7.63
C ASP A 2 15.45 -24.05 7.37
N ASP A 3 14.48 -23.61 6.57
CA ASP A 3 14.24 -22.17 6.30
C ASP A 3 14.01 -21.35 7.57
N ARG A 4 13.22 -21.86 8.53
CA ARG A 4 12.97 -21.18 9.82
C ARG A 4 14.22 -21.16 10.70
N ARG A 5 15.07 -22.19 10.59
CA ARG A 5 16.35 -22.24 11.31
C ARG A 5 17.33 -21.24 10.71
N ALA A 6 17.49 -21.23 9.39
CA ALA A 6 18.31 -20.26 8.67
C ALA A 6 17.84 -18.81 8.93
N GLN A 7 16.52 -18.59 8.99
CA GLN A 7 15.94 -17.30 9.37
C GLN A 7 16.31 -16.90 10.80
N ALA A 8 16.18 -17.80 11.78
CA ALA A 8 16.56 -17.52 13.16
C ALA A 8 18.07 -17.26 13.31
N GLU A 9 18.92 -18.05 12.63
CA GLU A 9 20.37 -17.87 12.60
C GLU A 9 20.77 -16.53 11.95
N ALA A 10 20.08 -16.11 10.88
CA ALA A 10 20.30 -14.81 10.22
C ALA A 10 19.89 -13.61 11.10
N ILE A 11 18.77 -13.73 11.84
CA ILE A 11 18.34 -12.69 12.80
C ILE A 11 19.31 -12.57 13.96
N GLU A 12 19.68 -13.69 14.58
CA GLU A 12 20.62 -13.71 15.73
C GLU A 12 22.00 -13.21 15.31
N GLY A 13 22.49 -13.60 14.13
CA GLY A 13 23.74 -13.09 13.56
C GLY A 13 23.74 -11.57 13.36
N PHE A 14 22.64 -11.00 12.86
CA PHE A 14 22.52 -9.55 12.71
C PHE A 14 22.42 -8.82 14.06
N ALA A 15 21.62 -9.34 14.99
CA ALA A 15 21.50 -8.77 16.35
C ALA A 15 22.80 -8.91 17.16
N LYS A 16 23.63 -9.92 16.86
CA LYS A 16 24.99 -10.06 17.39
C LYS A 16 25.91 -8.96 16.86
N ALA A 17 25.88 -8.67 15.55
CA ALA A 17 26.68 -7.57 14.98
C ALA A 17 26.30 -6.18 15.55
N LEU A 18 25.03 -5.95 15.89
CA LEU A 18 24.61 -4.73 16.60
C LEU A 18 25.11 -4.67 18.06
N ARG A 19 25.16 -5.81 18.76
CA ARG A 19 25.78 -5.89 20.10
C ARG A 19 27.28 -5.62 20.01
N GLU A 20 27.99 -6.27 19.09
CA GLU A 20 29.43 -6.09 18.86
C GLU A 20 29.79 -4.62 18.53
N LEU A 21 28.98 -3.93 17.70
CA LEU A 21 29.13 -2.50 17.45
C LEU A 21 28.92 -1.66 18.71
N ARG A 22 27.92 -1.99 19.53
CA ARG A 22 27.64 -1.25 20.76
C ARG A 22 28.76 -1.47 21.78
N ASP A 23 29.29 -2.67 21.88
CA ASP A 23 30.40 -3.00 22.78
C ASP A 23 31.72 -2.33 22.34
N SER A 24 32.01 -2.27 21.04
CA SER A 24 33.24 -1.65 20.51
C SER A 24 33.34 -0.13 20.77
N VAL A 25 32.22 0.53 21.05
CA VAL A 25 32.14 1.97 21.37
C VAL A 25 31.88 2.25 22.86
N GLY A 26 32.17 1.28 23.73
CA GLY A 26 32.08 1.42 25.19
C GLY A 26 30.73 1.05 25.81
N ASN A 27 29.89 0.31 25.08
CA ASN A 27 28.60 -0.21 25.54
C ASN A 27 27.62 0.87 26.08
N PRO A 28 27.40 2.00 25.37
CA PRO A 28 26.58 3.10 25.86
C PRO A 28 25.16 2.64 26.21
N PRO A 29 24.55 3.12 27.31
CA PRO A 29 23.21 2.71 27.70
C PRO A 29 22.17 3.13 26.65
N PHE A 30 21.16 2.28 26.39
CA PHE A 30 20.16 2.55 25.36
C PHE A 30 19.40 3.88 25.54
N ARG A 31 19.28 4.38 26.78
CA ARG A 31 18.72 5.72 27.08
C ARG A 31 19.57 6.84 26.51
N GLU A 32 20.89 6.72 26.56
CA GLU A 32 21.81 7.69 25.98
C GLU A 32 21.81 7.58 24.44
N MET A 33 21.90 6.37 23.89
CA MET A 33 21.78 6.15 22.44
C MET A 33 20.47 6.71 21.87
N SER A 34 19.36 6.56 22.60
CA SER A 34 18.06 7.14 22.26
C SER A 34 18.09 8.68 22.27
N GLY A 35 18.79 9.29 23.22
CA GLY A 35 19.04 10.74 23.26
C GLY A 35 19.94 11.24 22.13
N ARG A 36 20.95 10.45 21.73
CA ARG A 36 21.85 10.76 20.60
C ARG A 36 21.14 10.69 19.24
N SER A 37 20.29 9.69 19.04
CA SER A 37 19.50 9.53 17.80
C SER A 37 18.34 10.53 17.72
N GLY A 38 17.61 10.74 18.81
CA GLY A 38 16.39 11.55 18.83
C GLY A 38 15.18 10.96 18.08
N ALA A 39 15.41 10.05 17.13
CA ALA A 39 14.38 9.40 16.32
C ALA A 39 13.83 8.10 16.93
N ILE A 40 14.60 7.40 17.78
CA ILE A 40 14.27 6.06 18.26
C ILE A 40 14.34 5.92 19.79
N SER A 41 13.39 5.17 20.36
CA SER A 41 13.30 4.94 21.80
C SER A 41 14.33 3.94 22.33
N HIS A 42 14.75 4.09 23.58
CA HIS A 42 15.63 3.15 24.27
C HIS A 42 15.12 1.70 24.25
N THR A 43 13.81 1.50 24.35
CA THR A 43 13.17 0.17 24.26
C THR A 43 13.34 -0.43 22.87
N THR A 44 13.19 0.36 21.81
CA THR A 44 13.37 -0.10 20.42
C THR A 44 14.82 -0.47 20.14
N LEU A 45 15.78 0.30 20.65
CA LEU A 45 17.21 0.00 20.55
C LEU A 45 17.57 -1.27 21.33
N HIS A 46 16.95 -1.50 22.49
CA HIS A 46 17.09 -2.74 23.25
C HIS A 46 16.52 -3.95 22.48
N GLU A 47 15.29 -3.88 21.94
CA GLU A 47 14.71 -4.98 21.15
C GLU A 47 15.58 -5.32 19.92
N ALA A 48 16.17 -4.33 19.24
CA ALA A 48 17.06 -4.56 18.10
C ALA A 48 18.29 -5.45 18.42
N THR A 49 18.70 -5.55 19.70
CA THR A 49 19.83 -6.38 20.14
C THR A 49 19.46 -7.80 20.56
N LYS A 50 18.16 -8.15 20.65
CA LYS A 50 17.69 -9.40 21.26
C LYS A 50 17.72 -10.64 20.37
N GLY A 51 17.91 -10.49 19.05
CA GLY A 51 17.89 -11.64 18.13
C GLY A 51 16.51 -12.30 17.93
N ASN A 52 15.44 -11.72 18.47
CA ASN A 52 14.08 -12.24 18.34
C ASN A 52 13.36 -11.78 17.05
N ARG A 53 13.84 -10.69 16.42
CA ARG A 53 13.33 -10.10 15.18
C ARG A 53 14.44 -9.28 14.52
N LEU A 54 14.50 -9.29 13.18
CA LEU A 54 15.34 -8.33 12.45
C LEU A 54 14.79 -6.90 12.66
N PRO A 55 15.58 -5.94 13.15
CA PRO A 55 15.16 -4.54 13.20
C PRO A 55 14.94 -3.99 11.79
N SER A 56 14.13 -2.93 11.63
CA SER A 56 14.00 -2.27 10.33
C SER A 56 15.31 -1.59 9.91
N TRP A 57 15.45 -1.26 8.61
CA TRP A 57 16.62 -0.52 8.14
C TRP A 57 16.76 0.83 8.85
N GLY A 58 15.67 1.58 9.02
CA GLY A 58 15.69 2.83 9.80
C GLY A 58 16.13 2.64 11.25
N THR A 59 15.71 1.55 11.90
CA THR A 59 16.20 1.21 13.26
C THR A 59 17.69 0.88 13.28
N THR A 60 18.17 0.19 12.26
CA THR A 60 19.60 -0.10 12.08
C THR A 60 20.41 1.18 11.90
N VAL A 61 20.00 2.06 10.98
CA VAL A 61 20.65 3.34 10.69
C VAL A 61 20.83 4.16 11.97
N GLU A 62 19.77 4.33 12.75
CA GLU A 62 19.79 5.14 13.97
C GLU A 62 20.56 4.49 15.12
N PHE A 63 20.54 3.16 15.22
CA PHE A 63 21.40 2.43 16.16
C PHE A 63 22.88 2.64 15.82
N VAL A 64 23.24 2.49 14.55
CA VAL A 64 24.62 2.59 14.05
C VAL A 64 25.14 4.02 14.18
N LYS A 65 24.32 5.03 13.85
CA LYS A 65 24.62 6.46 14.12
C LYS A 65 24.80 6.77 15.61
N ALA A 66 23.97 6.20 16.49
CA ALA A 66 24.09 6.43 17.94
C ALA A 66 25.39 5.84 18.53
N CYS A 67 25.94 4.81 17.88
CA CYS A 67 27.29 4.29 18.12
C CYS A 67 28.40 5.10 17.44
N GLY A 68 28.09 6.01 16.49
CA GLY A 68 29.08 6.81 15.77
C GLY A 68 29.74 6.10 14.57
N ALA A 69 29.14 5.02 14.08
CA ALA A 69 29.59 4.30 12.88
C ALA A 69 28.77 4.69 11.63
N ASP A 70 29.26 4.35 10.45
CA ASP A 70 28.57 4.55 9.18
C ASP A 70 27.48 3.48 8.96
N PRO A 71 26.20 3.86 8.80
CA PRO A 71 25.13 2.93 8.43
C PRO A 71 25.41 2.12 7.16
N ALA A 72 26.05 2.69 6.13
CA ALA A 72 26.20 2.01 4.84
C ALA A 72 26.96 0.68 4.97
N ALA A 73 27.95 0.60 5.86
CA ALA A 73 28.71 -0.62 6.16
C ALA A 73 27.83 -1.79 6.68
N TYR A 74 26.64 -1.51 7.21
CA TYR A 74 25.71 -2.53 7.73
C TYR A 74 24.62 -2.93 6.73
N ARG A 75 24.53 -2.25 5.56
CA ARG A 75 23.43 -2.43 4.60
C ARG A 75 23.38 -3.85 4.04
N ASP A 76 24.49 -4.35 3.51
CA ASP A 76 24.54 -5.68 2.89
C ASP A 76 24.25 -6.79 3.91
N HIS A 77 24.70 -6.63 5.16
CA HIS A 77 24.42 -7.59 6.23
C HIS A 77 22.94 -7.59 6.58
N TRP A 78 22.33 -6.41 6.70
CA TRP A 78 20.89 -6.27 6.92
C TRP A 78 20.09 -6.86 5.75
N GLU A 79 20.48 -6.61 4.50
CA GLU A 79 19.81 -7.17 3.32
C GLU A 79 19.97 -8.68 3.16
N ARG A 80 21.11 -9.26 3.53
CA ARG A 80 21.28 -10.72 3.60
C ARG A 80 20.28 -11.32 4.58
N ALA A 81 20.17 -10.75 5.80
CA ALA A 81 19.21 -11.22 6.78
C ALA A 81 17.75 -10.98 6.34
N ASN A 82 17.46 -9.85 5.70
CA ASN A 82 16.12 -9.50 5.21
C ASN A 82 15.68 -10.39 4.03
N ARG A 83 16.60 -10.83 3.15
CA ARG A 83 16.27 -11.78 2.07
C ARG A 83 15.75 -13.12 2.58
N THR A 84 16.19 -13.57 3.75
CA THR A 84 15.66 -14.78 4.42
C THR A 84 14.19 -14.65 4.87
N PHE A 85 13.58 -13.46 4.74
CA PHE A 85 12.15 -13.23 4.96
C PHE A 85 11.32 -13.17 3.66
N ARG A 86 11.96 -13.05 2.49
CA ARG A 86 11.25 -13.20 1.21
C ARG A 86 11.14 -14.69 0.89
N PRO A 87 9.93 -15.28 0.79
CA PRO A 87 9.80 -16.56 0.11
C PRO A 87 10.28 -16.41 -1.34
N THR A 88 10.86 -17.48 -1.88
CA THR A 88 11.44 -17.51 -3.22
C THR A 88 10.34 -17.53 -4.28
N SER A 89 9.68 -16.40 -4.51
CA SER A 89 8.86 -16.15 -5.70
C SER A 89 9.79 -15.94 -6.91
N ALA A 90 10.38 -17.04 -7.37
CA ALA A 90 11.25 -17.09 -8.54
C ALA A 90 11.18 -18.47 -9.22
N GLU A 91 10.01 -18.76 -9.79
CA GLU A 91 9.96 -19.52 -11.05
C GLU A 91 8.69 -19.09 -11.80
N ASP A 92 8.81 -18.00 -12.57
CA ASP A 92 7.83 -17.65 -13.59
C ASP A 92 7.86 -18.74 -14.67
N PRO A 93 6.75 -19.45 -14.96
CA PRO A 93 6.69 -20.32 -16.11
C PRO A 93 6.76 -19.45 -17.39
N PRO A 94 7.47 -19.89 -18.45
CA PRO A 94 7.65 -19.09 -19.64
C PRO A 94 6.28 -18.80 -20.30
N ILE A 95 6.03 -17.51 -20.57
CA ILE A 95 4.83 -17.05 -21.28
C ILE A 95 4.77 -17.73 -22.64
N ARG A 96 3.85 -18.68 -22.81
CA ARG A 96 3.58 -19.30 -24.10
C ARG A 96 2.56 -18.44 -24.85
N VAL A 97 3.07 -17.55 -25.68
CA VAL A 97 2.26 -16.87 -26.70
C VAL A 97 1.97 -17.89 -27.80
N ASP A 98 0.71 -18.28 -27.98
CA ASP A 98 0.19 -18.62 -29.30
C ASP A 98 -1.33 -18.38 -29.37
N GLY A 99 -1.85 -18.15 -30.58
CA GLY A 99 -3.13 -17.48 -30.77
C GLY A 99 -4.30 -18.32 -31.31
N SER A 100 -5.50 -17.76 -31.10
CA SER A 100 -6.60 -17.71 -32.08
C SER A 100 -7.42 -18.97 -32.43
N VAL A 101 -8.69 -18.93 -31.98
CA VAL A 101 -9.93 -19.38 -32.70
C VAL A 101 -10.25 -20.88 -32.84
N GLY A 102 -11.46 -21.27 -32.39
CA GLY A 102 -12.14 -22.49 -32.86
C GLY A 102 -13.31 -22.98 -31.98
N THR A 103 -14.56 -22.65 -32.36
CA THR A 103 -15.82 -23.14 -31.74
C THR A 103 -16.94 -23.15 -32.82
N PRO A 104 -17.92 -24.07 -32.85
CA PRO A 104 -18.04 -25.45 -32.34
C PRO A 104 -18.28 -26.47 -33.51
N PRO A 105 -18.82 -27.68 -33.26
CA PRO A 105 -20.28 -27.86 -33.38
C PRO A 105 -20.91 -28.69 -32.24
N GLY A 106 -22.24 -28.74 -32.17
CA GLY A 106 -22.99 -29.38 -31.07
C GLY A 106 -24.01 -30.45 -31.48
N GLY A 107 -24.79 -30.90 -30.49
CA GLY A 107 -25.93 -31.84 -30.58
C GLY A 107 -26.40 -32.19 -29.15
N LEU A 108 -27.63 -31.83 -28.72
CA LEU A 108 -28.82 -32.71 -28.67
C LEU A 108 -28.59 -33.96 -27.77
N THR A 109 -29.39 -34.36 -26.77
CA THR A 109 -30.77 -34.09 -26.28
C THR A 109 -30.94 -34.82 -24.90
N ALA A 110 -31.95 -34.68 -24.02
CA ALA A 110 -33.14 -33.83 -23.82
C ALA A 110 -33.71 -34.02 -22.38
N ALA A 111 -34.92 -33.49 -22.11
CA ALA A 111 -35.89 -33.85 -21.05
C ALA A 111 -35.74 -33.26 -19.62
N ALA A 112 -36.88 -32.85 -19.06
CA ALA A 112 -37.03 -32.15 -17.79
C ALA A 112 -37.84 -32.96 -16.78
N VAL A 113 -37.55 -32.79 -15.48
CA VAL A 113 -38.46 -33.10 -14.37
C VAL A 113 -38.28 -32.04 -13.29
N ALA A 114 -39.38 -31.44 -12.83
CA ALA A 114 -39.43 -30.60 -11.64
C ALA A 114 -40.21 -31.30 -10.52
N PRO A 115 -39.92 -31.03 -9.24
CA PRO A 115 -40.89 -31.19 -8.16
C PRO A 115 -41.30 -29.85 -7.53
N GLN A 116 -42.46 -29.86 -6.89
CA GLN A 116 -43.21 -28.68 -6.47
C GLN A 116 -42.88 -28.22 -5.04
N ALA A 117 -43.17 -26.95 -4.76
CA ALA A 117 -43.25 -26.43 -3.40
C ALA A 117 -44.57 -26.88 -2.74
N ALA A 118 -44.48 -27.43 -1.52
CA ALA A 118 -45.64 -27.73 -0.70
C ALA A 118 -45.92 -26.58 0.27
N GLN A 119 -47.14 -26.03 0.21
CA GLN A 119 -47.67 -25.09 1.20
C GLN A 119 -48.57 -25.84 2.18
N VAL A 120 -48.56 -25.45 3.45
CA VAL A 120 -49.60 -25.82 4.43
C VAL A 120 -50.00 -24.58 5.23
N ALA A 121 -51.30 -24.29 5.24
CA ALA A 121 -52.00 -23.40 6.18
C ALA A 121 -53.03 -24.28 6.94
N LEU A 122 -53.65 -23.95 8.08
CA LEU A 122 -54.14 -22.69 8.68
C LEU A 122 -54.11 -22.83 10.23
N ALA A 123 -53.71 -21.81 11.01
CA ALA A 123 -54.56 -20.84 11.73
C ALA A 123 -54.94 -21.25 13.20
N PRO A 124 -55.69 -20.45 14.00
CA PRO A 124 -55.09 -19.42 14.84
C PRO A 124 -55.60 -19.38 16.31
N LEU A 125 -55.07 -18.45 17.15
CA LEU A 125 -55.76 -17.59 18.14
C LEU A 125 -54.77 -17.09 19.23
N GLY A 126 -54.95 -15.87 19.74
CA GLY A 126 -54.23 -15.34 20.91
C GLY A 126 -53.74 -13.90 20.75
N GLU A 127 -54.53 -12.92 21.21
CA GLU A 127 -54.21 -11.49 21.18
C GLU A 127 -53.18 -11.07 22.26
N THR A 128 -52.38 -10.02 22.01
CA THR A 128 -52.39 -8.79 22.84
C THR A 128 -51.40 -7.71 22.36
N GLY A 129 -51.89 -6.46 22.27
CA GLY A 129 -51.14 -5.27 22.70
C GLY A 129 -49.92 -4.79 21.89
N ALA A 130 -50.13 -4.21 20.71
CA ALA A 130 -49.19 -3.25 20.13
C ALA A 130 -49.58 -1.81 20.51
N SER A 131 -48.61 -0.92 20.75
CA SER A 131 -48.85 0.53 20.87
C SER A 131 -47.68 1.29 20.26
N VAL A 132 -48.00 2.10 19.25
CA VAL A 132 -47.08 2.94 18.47
C VAL A 132 -47.54 4.39 18.60
N PRO A 133 -46.65 5.33 18.94
CA PRO A 133 -46.92 6.76 18.74
C PRO A 133 -46.54 7.17 17.30
N ALA A 134 -47.48 7.78 16.58
CA ALA A 134 -47.27 8.30 15.23
C ALA A 134 -46.50 9.65 15.23
N GLN A 135 -45.88 9.98 14.10
CA GLN A 135 -45.27 11.29 13.85
C GLN A 135 -46.32 12.42 13.79
N PRO A 136 -45.95 13.67 14.15
CA PRO A 136 -46.81 14.84 14.00
C PRO A 136 -46.95 15.30 12.53
N PRO A 137 -48.05 15.99 12.17
CA PRO A 137 -48.28 16.53 10.83
C PRO A 137 -47.43 17.78 10.53
N PRO A 138 -47.24 18.15 9.24
CA PRO A 138 -46.50 19.36 8.84
C PRO A 138 -47.33 20.64 9.02
N PRO A 139 -46.69 21.81 9.24
CA PRO A 139 -47.36 23.12 9.27
C PRO A 139 -47.59 23.71 7.88
N ASP A 140 -48.61 24.57 7.79
CA ASP A 140 -49.15 25.18 6.55
C ASP A 140 -48.26 26.24 5.86
N GLU A 141 -48.61 26.52 4.60
CA GLU A 141 -47.97 27.47 3.71
C GLU A 141 -47.95 28.93 4.21
N VAL A 142 -46.82 29.61 4.01
CA VAL A 142 -46.78 31.08 3.87
C VAL A 142 -46.17 31.43 2.52
N VAL A 143 -46.95 32.17 1.72
CA VAL A 143 -46.68 32.46 0.30
C VAL A 143 -45.44 33.35 0.12
N GLY A 144 -44.34 32.76 -0.35
CA GLY A 144 -43.10 33.46 -0.72
C GLY A 144 -42.86 33.45 -2.23
N ARG A 145 -43.27 34.51 -2.93
CA ARG A 145 -43.16 34.63 -4.40
C ARG A 145 -41.72 34.88 -4.87
N VAL A 146 -41.00 33.83 -5.28
CA VAL A 146 -39.67 33.94 -5.92
C VAL A 146 -39.75 33.45 -7.37
N PRO A 147 -39.31 34.24 -8.38
CA PRO A 147 -39.47 33.89 -9.79
C PRO A 147 -38.51 32.79 -10.28
N ALA A 148 -38.98 32.02 -11.27
CA ALA A 148 -38.34 30.83 -11.82
C ALA A 148 -36.96 31.06 -12.49
N PRO A 149 -36.09 30.03 -12.54
CA PRO A 149 -34.77 30.13 -13.17
C PRO A 149 -34.86 30.33 -14.69
N ARG A 150 -34.02 31.22 -15.23
CA ARG A 150 -33.86 31.41 -16.68
C ARG A 150 -33.14 30.19 -17.28
N GLY A 151 -33.74 29.61 -18.32
CA GLY A 151 -33.28 28.35 -18.93
C GLY A 151 -31.94 28.42 -19.67
N PRO A 152 -31.39 27.26 -20.07
CA PRO A 152 -30.05 27.16 -20.65
C PRO A 152 -30.00 27.74 -22.07
N ARG A 153 -29.07 28.68 -22.30
CA ARG A 153 -28.75 29.14 -23.66
C ARG A 153 -27.96 28.07 -24.41
N ARG A 154 -28.63 27.43 -25.36
CA ARG A 154 -28.01 26.55 -26.37
C ARG A 154 -27.05 27.38 -27.24
N PHE A 155 -25.75 27.25 -27.05
CA PHE A 155 -24.77 27.60 -28.08
C PHE A 155 -24.47 26.36 -28.92
N ARG A 156 -24.83 26.42 -30.20
CA ARG A 156 -24.41 25.43 -31.21
C ARG A 156 -22.97 25.73 -31.65
N PRO A 157 -22.17 24.71 -31.99
CA PRO A 157 -20.81 24.90 -32.46
C PRO A 157 -20.78 25.44 -33.90
N ALA A 158 -19.73 26.21 -34.20
CA ALA A 158 -19.34 26.54 -35.57
C ALA A 158 -17.90 26.04 -35.79
N LEU A 159 -17.77 24.89 -36.44
CA LEU A 159 -16.60 24.57 -37.26
C LEU A 159 -16.79 25.31 -38.61
N PRO A 160 -15.71 25.72 -39.29
CA PRO A 160 -15.31 24.83 -40.40
C PRO A 160 -13.80 24.79 -40.72
N THR A 161 -13.48 23.86 -41.62
CA THR A 161 -12.35 23.87 -42.57
C THR A 161 -10.92 23.79 -42.03
N VAL A 162 -10.48 22.53 -41.95
CA VAL A 162 -9.15 22.05 -42.36
C VAL A 162 -8.64 22.75 -43.62
N LEU A 163 -7.36 23.11 -43.62
CA LEU A 163 -6.53 23.10 -44.83
C LEU A 163 -5.18 22.46 -44.47
N ALA A 164 -4.95 21.25 -44.97
CA ALA A 164 -3.66 20.58 -44.87
C ALA A 164 -2.76 21.05 -46.01
N ALA A 165 -1.53 21.46 -45.68
CA ALA A 165 -0.48 21.72 -46.66
C ALA A 165 0.69 20.75 -46.38
N ALA A 166 0.68 19.60 -47.06
CA ALA A 166 1.81 18.69 -47.06
C ALA A 166 2.88 19.24 -48.03
N ALA A 167 4.03 19.67 -47.49
CA ALA A 167 5.19 20.02 -48.29
C ALA A 167 6.18 18.84 -48.29
N VAL A 168 6.07 17.98 -49.30
CA VAL A 168 7.11 17.00 -49.62
C VAL A 168 8.31 17.78 -50.18
N CYS A 169 9.50 17.59 -49.60
CA CYS A 169 10.75 18.04 -50.20
C CYS A 169 11.75 16.89 -50.29
N ALA A 170 12.18 16.66 -51.53
CA ALA A 170 13.14 15.70 -52.04
C ALA A 170 14.26 15.28 -51.08
N GLY A 171 14.57 13.98 -51.08
CA GLY A 171 15.71 13.44 -50.37
C GLY A 171 17.04 13.78 -51.05
N ALA A 172 18.10 13.83 -50.25
CA ALA A 172 19.48 13.72 -50.71
C ALA A 172 19.96 12.27 -50.50
N VAL A 173 20.07 11.50 -51.59
CA VAL A 173 20.75 10.21 -51.56
C VAL A 173 22.26 10.49 -51.57
N ILE A 174 22.89 10.49 -50.40
CA ILE A 174 24.35 10.49 -50.31
C ILE A 174 24.83 9.05 -50.30
N LEU A 175 25.32 8.62 -51.46
CA LEU A 175 25.80 7.27 -51.72
C LEU A 175 27.28 7.17 -51.26
N VAL A 176 27.50 6.95 -49.96
CA VAL A 176 28.84 6.69 -49.42
C VAL A 176 29.19 5.21 -49.64
N VAL A 177 29.96 4.94 -50.70
CA VAL A 177 30.66 3.66 -50.83
C VAL A 177 31.93 3.73 -49.97
N ALA A 178 31.85 3.20 -48.75
CA ALA A 178 33.01 2.92 -47.92
C ALA A 178 33.42 1.45 -48.13
N VAL A 179 34.69 1.23 -48.45
CA VAL A 179 35.25 -0.09 -48.73
C VAL A 179 35.33 -0.91 -47.44
N ILE A 180 34.98 -2.19 -47.53
CA ILE A 180 35.10 -3.15 -46.42
C ILE A 180 36.55 -3.65 -46.39
N ASP A 181 37.37 -3.10 -45.50
CA ASP A 181 38.59 -3.76 -45.03
C ASP A 181 38.30 -4.41 -43.68
N GLY A 182 38.37 -5.73 -43.62
CA GLY A 182 38.06 -6.51 -42.43
C GLY A 182 39.24 -6.63 -41.48
N GLY A 183 39.23 -5.87 -40.38
CA GLY A 183 40.04 -6.10 -39.20
C GLY A 183 39.21 -6.76 -38.08
N PRO A 184 39.80 -7.61 -37.21
CA PRO A 184 39.11 -8.13 -36.04
C PRO A 184 39.16 -7.10 -34.90
N ASP A 185 38.09 -6.31 -34.73
CA ASP A 185 37.98 -5.36 -33.62
C ASP A 185 37.73 -6.07 -32.28
N GLU A 186 38.57 -5.75 -31.29
CA GLU A 186 38.36 -6.13 -29.89
C GLU A 186 37.12 -5.38 -29.31
N PRO A 187 36.35 -5.98 -28.38
CA PRO A 187 35.21 -5.30 -27.77
C PRO A 187 35.67 -4.16 -26.84
N GLY A 188 35.57 -2.93 -27.33
CA GLY A 188 35.76 -1.73 -26.50
C GLY A 188 34.72 -1.62 -25.37
N PRO A 189 35.00 -0.90 -24.26
CA PRO A 189 34.05 -0.76 -23.16
C PRO A 189 32.80 0.01 -23.62
N GLY A 190 31.63 -0.55 -23.36
CA GLY A 190 30.36 0.11 -23.67
C GLY A 190 30.14 1.43 -22.90
N PRO A 191 29.18 2.27 -23.34
CA PRO A 191 28.90 3.53 -22.68
C PRO A 191 28.51 3.30 -21.21
N SER A 192 29.05 4.16 -20.33
CA SER A 192 28.77 4.11 -18.89
C SER A 192 27.26 4.16 -18.64
N ALA A 193 26.75 3.19 -17.87
CA ALA A 193 25.40 3.30 -17.32
C ALA A 193 25.33 4.56 -16.45
N ASP A 194 24.31 5.40 -16.68
CA ASP A 194 24.02 6.52 -15.79
C ASP A 194 23.91 6.02 -14.35
N PRO A 195 24.53 6.70 -13.36
CA PRO A 195 24.40 6.30 -11.97
C PRO A 195 22.92 6.37 -11.59
N ALA A 196 22.34 5.22 -11.25
CA ALA A 196 20.94 5.11 -10.86
C ALA A 196 20.63 6.16 -9.80
N ALA A 197 19.67 7.04 -10.10
CA ALA A 197 19.31 8.15 -9.21
C ALA A 197 19.04 7.61 -7.80
N PRO A 198 19.56 8.26 -6.74
CA PRO A 198 19.47 7.74 -5.38
C PRO A 198 18.00 7.51 -5.02
N ALA A 199 17.65 6.25 -4.73
CA ALA A 199 16.31 5.89 -4.35
C ALA A 199 15.91 6.64 -3.07
N LEU A 200 14.88 7.48 -3.18
CA LEU A 200 14.36 8.27 -2.07
C LEU A 200 14.09 7.38 -0.86
N THR A 201 14.54 7.81 0.31
CA THR A 201 14.25 7.12 1.58
C THR A 201 13.05 7.78 2.25
N ALA A 202 12.36 7.05 3.14
CA ALA A 202 11.25 7.62 3.92
C ALA A 202 11.66 8.80 4.82
N ALA A 203 12.97 9.04 5.02
CA ALA A 203 13.49 10.21 5.74
C ALA A 203 13.49 11.48 4.88
N ASP A 204 13.51 11.35 3.56
CA ASP A 204 13.50 12.45 2.59
C ASP A 204 12.07 12.98 2.32
N CYS A 205 11.08 12.42 3.02
CA CYS A 205 9.68 12.74 2.82
C CYS A 205 9.21 14.02 3.53
N PRO A 206 8.37 14.84 2.88
CA PRO A 206 7.95 16.14 3.40
C PRO A 206 7.01 16.06 4.61
N VAL A 207 6.39 14.90 4.91
CA VAL A 207 5.59 14.70 6.12
C VAL A 207 6.23 13.63 7.00
N THR A 208 6.69 14.03 8.18
CA THR A 208 7.10 13.11 9.24
C THR A 208 5.90 12.71 10.10
N PRO A 209 5.48 11.42 10.14
CA PRO A 209 4.35 11.01 10.98
C PRO A 209 4.66 11.15 12.47
N THR A 210 3.77 11.81 13.21
CA THR A 210 3.90 11.98 14.67
C THR A 210 3.28 10.82 15.45
N ASN A 211 3.74 10.60 16.68
CA ASN A 211 3.09 9.66 17.61
C ASN A 211 1.81 10.30 18.18
N PRO A 212 0.65 9.63 18.12
CA PRO A 212 -0.54 10.08 18.85
C PRO A 212 -0.36 9.90 20.37
N PRO A 213 -1.22 10.51 21.20
CA PRO A 213 -1.25 10.26 22.64
C PRO A 213 -1.45 8.78 22.95
N SER A 214 -0.82 8.29 24.02
CA SER A 214 -1.02 6.92 24.48
C SER A 214 -2.48 6.67 24.85
N ALA A 215 -3.05 5.59 24.33
CA ALA A 215 -4.42 5.16 24.61
C ALA A 215 -4.53 3.64 24.44
N PRO A 216 -5.30 2.94 25.30
CA PRO A 216 -5.46 1.49 25.24
C PRO A 216 -6.21 1.06 23.96
N PRO A 217 -6.04 -0.20 23.53
CA PRO A 217 -6.78 -0.73 22.38
C PRO A 217 -8.30 -0.85 22.66
N ALA A 218 -9.09 -0.96 21.58
CA ALA A 218 -10.55 -1.01 21.66
C ALA A 218 -11.10 -2.23 22.39
N ASN A 219 -10.45 -3.40 22.21
CA ASN A 219 -10.73 -4.62 22.94
C ASN A 219 -9.49 -5.02 23.74
N LYS A 220 -9.70 -5.64 24.90
CA LYS A 220 -8.60 -6.15 25.73
C LYS A 220 -7.89 -7.29 25.00
N GLY A 221 -6.58 -7.15 24.79
CA GLY A 221 -5.75 -8.16 24.13
C GLY A 221 -5.55 -7.93 22.63
N ASP A 222 -6.13 -6.90 22.03
CA ASP A 222 -5.72 -6.48 20.68
C ASP A 222 -4.29 -5.91 20.70
N ALA A 223 -3.44 -6.38 19.80
CA ALA A 223 -2.14 -5.78 19.52
C ALA A 223 -1.72 -6.07 18.06
N SER A 224 -1.13 -5.08 17.40
CA SER A 224 -0.65 -5.17 16.02
C SER A 224 0.80 -4.70 15.90
N ILE A 225 1.56 -5.31 15.00
CA ILE A 225 2.86 -4.79 14.56
C ILE A 225 2.79 -4.50 13.07
N PHE A 226 3.11 -3.26 12.68
CA PHE A 226 3.43 -2.94 11.30
C PHE A 226 4.75 -3.63 10.92
N VAL A 227 4.72 -4.46 9.87
CA VAL A 227 5.91 -5.18 9.39
C VAL A 227 6.63 -4.31 8.38
N GLY A 228 5.91 -3.76 7.40
CA GLY A 228 6.45 -2.82 6.43
C GLY A 228 5.52 -2.59 5.23
N ASP A 229 5.95 -1.67 4.38
CA ASP A 229 5.39 -1.43 3.05
C ASP A 229 5.96 -2.46 2.07
N LEU A 230 5.11 -3.28 1.44
CA LEU A 230 5.55 -4.22 0.41
C LEU A 230 5.61 -3.58 -0.98
N THR A 231 4.74 -2.61 -1.24
CA THR A 231 4.77 -1.77 -2.45
C THR A 231 4.72 -0.29 -2.09
N LEU A 232 5.12 0.55 -3.05
CA LEU A 232 5.12 2.02 -2.96
C LEU A 232 5.74 2.53 -1.64
N PRO A 233 7.05 2.36 -1.42
CA PRO A 233 7.76 3.02 -0.32
C PRO A 233 7.44 4.52 -0.26
N ASP A 234 7.52 5.10 0.93
CA ASP A 234 7.23 6.53 1.13
C ASP A 234 8.05 7.42 0.17
N CYS A 235 7.36 8.38 -0.45
CA CYS A 235 7.82 9.26 -1.53
C CYS A 235 8.15 8.59 -2.87
N THR A 236 7.56 7.42 -3.15
CA THR A 236 7.49 6.91 -4.53
C THR A 236 6.84 7.95 -5.45
N HIS A 237 7.49 8.21 -6.59
CA HIS A 237 6.97 9.05 -7.67
C HIS A 237 5.96 8.26 -8.53
N VAL A 238 4.82 8.88 -8.83
CA VAL A 238 3.71 8.26 -9.59
C VAL A 238 3.09 9.29 -10.54
N GLY A 239 2.91 8.93 -11.81
CA GLY A 239 2.31 9.83 -12.80
C GLY A 239 0.86 10.23 -12.48
N ARG A 240 0.43 11.37 -13.02
CA ARG A 240 -0.96 11.89 -12.94
C ARG A 240 -2.00 10.91 -13.50
N GLY A 241 -3.12 10.78 -12.79
CA GLY A 241 -4.25 9.95 -13.22
C GLY A 241 -3.99 8.45 -13.29
N GLN A 242 -2.87 7.97 -12.73
CA GLN A 242 -2.52 6.55 -12.69
C GLN A 242 -3.24 5.85 -11.54
N THR A 243 -3.55 4.57 -11.72
CA THR A 243 -3.95 3.69 -10.62
C THR A 243 -2.78 2.77 -10.27
N VAL A 244 -2.37 2.76 -9.00
CA VAL A 244 -1.26 1.95 -8.49
C VAL A 244 -1.66 1.23 -7.20
N THR A 245 -1.13 0.03 -6.99
CA THR A 245 -1.48 -0.82 -5.85
C THR A 245 -0.54 -0.57 -4.66
N LYS A 246 -1.12 -0.23 -3.50
CA LYS A 246 -0.43 -0.15 -2.21
C LYS A 246 -0.70 -1.39 -1.38
N ILE A 247 0.36 -2.05 -0.92
CA ILE A 247 0.30 -3.22 -0.04
C ILE A 247 1.09 -2.94 1.24
N TRP A 248 0.43 -3.11 2.38
CA TRP A 248 1.04 -3.08 3.71
C TRP A 248 1.01 -4.46 4.34
N GLN A 249 2.12 -4.86 4.97
CA GLN A 249 2.17 -6.09 5.76
C GLN A 249 2.02 -5.77 7.25
N ILE A 250 1.06 -6.41 7.92
CA ILE A 250 0.75 -6.21 9.34
C ILE A 250 0.65 -7.56 10.04
N LYS A 251 1.21 -7.67 11.25
CA LYS A 251 1.14 -8.87 12.09
C LYS A 251 0.14 -8.68 13.24
N ASN A 252 -0.74 -9.66 13.45
CA ASN A 252 -1.50 -9.77 14.69
C ASN A 252 -0.57 -10.35 15.77
N VAL A 253 -0.31 -9.57 16.82
CA VAL A 253 0.47 -10.01 18.00
C VAL A 253 -0.33 -9.93 19.29
N GLY A 254 -1.65 -9.74 19.17
CA GLY A 254 -2.59 -9.79 20.27
C GLY A 254 -3.00 -11.22 20.61
N THR A 255 -4.02 -11.33 21.44
CA THR A 255 -4.72 -12.58 21.78
C THR A 255 -6.10 -12.68 21.14
N VAL A 256 -6.52 -11.65 20.40
CA VAL A 256 -7.84 -11.55 19.76
C VAL A 256 -7.69 -11.84 18.26
N PRO A 257 -8.47 -12.77 17.68
CA PRO A 257 -8.50 -12.97 16.23
C PRO A 257 -9.19 -11.79 15.55
N TRP A 258 -8.58 -11.24 14.51
CA TRP A 258 -9.19 -10.21 13.68
C TRP A 258 -10.18 -10.88 12.74
N ARG A 259 -11.48 -10.76 13.02
CA ARG A 259 -12.56 -11.22 12.13
C ARG A 259 -13.49 -10.06 11.81
N GLY A 260 -13.70 -9.78 10.53
CA GLY A 260 -14.45 -8.59 10.09
C GLY A 260 -13.78 -7.25 10.47
N TYR A 261 -12.45 -7.22 10.64
CA TYR A 261 -11.70 -5.98 10.88
C TYR A 261 -11.43 -5.28 9.56
N SER A 262 -11.26 -3.96 9.58
CA SER A 262 -11.01 -3.15 8.37
C SER A 262 -9.89 -2.12 8.59
N LEU A 263 -9.24 -1.66 7.52
CA LEU A 263 -8.51 -0.39 7.52
C LEU A 263 -9.43 0.70 6.98
N ARG A 264 -9.83 1.65 7.86
CA ARG A 264 -10.67 2.78 7.49
C ARG A 264 -9.83 4.04 7.25
N ARG A 265 -10.03 4.69 6.09
CA ARG A 265 -9.41 5.97 5.74
C ARG A 265 -9.88 7.07 6.69
N LEU A 266 -8.93 7.80 7.26
CA LEU A 266 -9.18 8.92 8.17
C LEU A 266 -9.46 10.22 7.42
N ASP A 267 -8.79 10.42 6.28
CA ASP A 267 -8.84 11.66 5.51
C ASP A 267 -10.06 11.67 4.59
N GLN A 268 -11.23 11.96 5.18
CA GLN A 268 -12.55 12.04 4.53
C GLN A 268 -13.23 13.40 4.82
N PRO A 269 -14.09 13.92 3.92
CA PRO A 269 -14.41 13.38 2.59
C PRO A 269 -13.23 13.49 1.61
N GLN A 270 -13.15 12.57 0.65
CA GLN A 270 -12.13 12.62 -0.40
C GLN A 270 -12.49 13.70 -1.42
N ARG A 271 -11.53 14.54 -1.80
CA ARG A 271 -11.69 15.59 -2.83
C ARG A 271 -11.05 15.14 -4.15
N ALA A 272 -11.61 15.56 -5.28
CA ALA A 272 -11.15 15.13 -6.61
C ALA A 272 -9.71 15.59 -6.99
N ASP A 273 -9.13 16.51 -6.22
CA ASP A 273 -7.73 16.96 -6.33
C ASP A 273 -6.77 16.18 -5.41
N GLN A 274 -7.25 15.17 -4.70
CA GLN A 274 -6.47 14.28 -3.83
C GLN A 274 -6.33 12.88 -4.45
N CYS A 275 -5.43 12.05 -3.93
CA CYS A 275 -5.42 10.63 -4.26
C CYS A 275 -6.69 9.93 -3.74
N GLN A 276 -7.36 9.21 -4.65
CA GLN A 276 -8.55 8.43 -4.34
C GLN A 276 -8.17 7.01 -3.90
N THR A 277 -8.92 6.47 -2.95
CA THR A 277 -8.87 5.05 -2.55
C THR A 277 -10.28 4.59 -2.20
N ILE A 278 -10.50 3.29 -2.04
CA ILE A 278 -11.66 2.83 -1.27
C ILE A 278 -11.56 3.37 0.18
N PRO A 279 -12.68 3.78 0.81
CA PRO A 279 -12.66 4.41 2.13
C PRO A 279 -12.49 3.40 3.28
N GLU A 280 -12.80 2.13 3.04
CA GLU A 280 -12.73 1.05 4.01
C GLU A 280 -12.29 -0.24 3.31
N ILE A 281 -11.19 -0.81 3.77
CA ILE A 281 -10.55 -2.01 3.20
C ILE A 281 -10.78 -3.16 4.19
N LEU A 282 -11.47 -4.23 3.79
CA LEU A 282 -11.66 -5.39 4.66
C LEU A 282 -10.33 -6.15 4.83
N ILE A 283 -9.94 -6.41 6.08
CA ILE A 283 -8.77 -7.22 6.42
C ILE A 283 -9.21 -8.68 6.44
N LYS A 284 -8.44 -9.56 5.78
CA LYS A 284 -8.67 -11.02 5.81
C LYS A 284 -8.61 -11.51 7.25
N ASP A 285 -9.41 -12.53 7.58
CA ASP A 285 -9.42 -13.10 8.94
C ASP A 285 -8.00 -13.50 9.37
N THR A 286 -7.50 -12.92 10.47
CA THR A 286 -6.10 -13.03 10.91
C THR A 286 -6.03 -13.44 12.38
N LEU A 287 -5.54 -14.65 12.65
CA LEU A 287 -5.41 -15.20 14.00
C LEU A 287 -4.21 -14.59 14.76
N PRO A 288 -4.19 -14.69 16.11
CA PRO A 288 -3.01 -14.37 16.91
C PRO A 288 -1.73 -15.02 16.39
N GLY A 289 -0.70 -14.21 16.11
CA GLY A 289 0.59 -14.64 15.58
C GLY A 289 0.70 -14.65 14.05
N GLU A 290 -0.41 -14.50 13.32
CA GLU A 290 -0.42 -14.48 11.85
C GLU A 290 -0.08 -13.09 11.27
N ILE A 291 0.35 -13.10 10.00
CA ILE A 291 0.68 -11.91 9.21
C ILE A 291 -0.35 -11.81 8.07
N VAL A 292 -0.81 -10.60 7.79
CA VAL A 292 -1.74 -10.29 6.71
C VAL A 292 -1.20 -9.15 5.86
N ASP A 293 -1.26 -9.35 4.55
CA ASP A 293 -1.04 -8.32 3.55
C ASP A 293 -2.37 -7.64 3.23
N ILE A 294 -2.42 -6.33 3.38
CA ILE A 294 -3.61 -5.50 3.20
C ILE A 294 -3.36 -4.57 2.03
N GLU A 295 -4.26 -4.62 1.04
CA GLU A 295 -4.10 -4.00 -0.26
C GLU A 295 -5.13 -2.88 -0.49
N THR A 296 -4.73 -1.80 -1.16
CA THR A 296 -5.66 -0.84 -1.75
C THR A 296 -5.13 -0.29 -3.07
N GLU A 297 -6.02 -0.09 -4.02
CA GLU A 297 -5.74 0.74 -5.20
C GLU A 297 -5.72 2.22 -4.79
N ILE A 298 -4.78 2.96 -5.36
CA ILE A 298 -4.65 4.42 -5.26
C ILE A 298 -4.75 4.99 -6.67
N THR A 299 -5.74 5.86 -6.92
CA THR A 299 -5.79 6.66 -8.16
C THR A 299 -5.25 8.06 -7.89
N THR A 300 -4.20 8.47 -8.60
CA THR A 300 -3.59 9.81 -8.42
C THR A 300 -4.43 10.91 -9.07
N PRO A 301 -4.42 12.15 -8.53
CA PRO A 301 -5.07 13.30 -9.16
C PRO A 301 -4.39 13.68 -10.49
N LYS A 302 -5.09 14.49 -11.30
CA LYS A 302 -4.53 15.08 -12.53
C LYS A 302 -3.58 16.26 -12.28
N LYS A 303 -3.54 16.78 -11.05
CA LYS A 303 -2.63 17.85 -10.64
C LYS A 303 -1.42 17.24 -9.94
N PRO A 304 -0.20 17.75 -10.18
CA PRO A 304 0.97 17.34 -9.43
C PRO A 304 0.90 17.77 -7.96
N GLY A 305 1.65 17.09 -7.11
CA GLY A 305 1.74 17.39 -5.67
C GLY A 305 1.90 16.16 -4.79
N LEU A 306 2.02 16.38 -3.48
CA LEU A 306 2.09 15.32 -2.49
C LEU A 306 0.71 14.71 -2.21
N CYS A 307 0.60 13.39 -2.31
CA CYS A 307 -0.47 12.63 -1.68
C CYS A 307 0.02 12.01 -0.38
N TYR A 308 -0.59 12.39 0.74
CA TYR A 308 -0.45 11.76 2.05
C TYR A 308 -1.83 11.31 2.52
N VAL A 309 -2.02 10.01 2.74
CA VAL A 309 -3.30 9.42 3.14
C VAL A 309 -3.10 8.43 4.28
N ARG A 310 -3.98 8.48 5.27
CA ARG A 310 -3.89 7.75 6.53
C ARG A 310 -5.10 6.84 6.75
N PHE A 311 -4.83 5.67 7.27
CA PHE A 311 -5.78 4.61 7.59
C PHE A 311 -5.61 4.16 9.05
N LYS A 312 -6.71 3.76 9.67
CA LYS A 312 -6.70 3.24 11.04
C LYS A 312 -7.57 2.01 11.12
N MET A 313 -7.09 0.98 11.81
CA MET A 313 -7.81 -0.27 11.93
C MET A 313 -9.11 -0.06 12.73
N ALA A 314 -10.22 -0.58 12.23
CA ALA A 314 -11.49 -0.70 12.92
C ALA A 314 -11.85 -2.19 13.11
N ASN A 315 -12.59 -2.50 14.17
CA ASN A 315 -13.16 -3.83 14.39
C ASN A 315 -14.50 -3.99 13.64
N ALA A 316 -15.11 -5.17 13.73
CA ALA A 316 -16.41 -5.47 13.09
C ALA A 316 -17.59 -4.58 13.56
N SER A 317 -17.46 -3.81 14.65
CA SER A 317 -18.45 -2.81 15.07
C SER A 317 -18.09 -1.37 14.66
N GLY A 318 -17.08 -1.19 13.81
CA GLY A 318 -16.64 0.12 13.29
C GLY A 318 -15.85 0.98 14.30
N LYS A 319 -15.51 0.45 15.48
CA LYS A 319 -14.72 1.15 16.51
C LYS A 319 -13.22 1.07 16.17
N LEU A 320 -12.52 2.20 16.24
CA LEU A 320 -11.07 2.25 15.98
C LEU A 320 -10.29 1.46 17.03
N VAL A 321 -9.51 0.48 16.58
CA VAL A 321 -8.87 -0.56 17.40
C VAL A 321 -7.66 -0.04 18.16
N PHE A 322 -6.80 0.74 17.50
CA PHE A 322 -5.51 1.15 18.05
C PHE A 322 -5.40 2.68 18.19
N PRO A 323 -6.21 3.35 19.02
CA PRO A 323 -6.24 4.81 19.11
C PRO A 323 -4.86 5.40 19.44
N GLY A 324 -4.09 4.77 20.33
CA GLY A 324 -2.73 5.19 20.69
C GLY A 324 -1.61 4.78 19.73
N SER A 325 -1.91 4.18 18.57
CA SER A 325 -0.91 3.83 17.55
C SER A 325 -0.98 4.76 16.34
N ARG A 326 0.16 4.98 15.66
CA ARG A 326 0.21 5.75 14.41
C ARG A 326 -0.76 5.16 13.37
N PRO A 327 -1.41 5.99 12.54
CA PRO A 327 -2.10 5.50 11.35
C PRO A 327 -1.12 4.78 10.41
N VAL A 328 -1.58 3.69 9.80
CA VAL A 328 -0.95 3.14 8.60
C VAL A 328 -1.18 4.16 7.48
N ASN A 329 -0.20 4.41 6.62
CA ASN A 329 -0.28 5.52 5.66
C ASN A 329 0.53 5.22 4.40
N PHE A 330 0.39 6.11 3.41
CA PHE A 330 1.34 6.20 2.29
C PHE A 330 1.65 7.66 2.01
N GLN A 331 2.88 7.93 1.58
CA GLN A 331 3.29 9.17 0.93
C GLN A 331 3.72 8.88 -0.52
N ILE A 332 3.12 9.55 -1.50
CA ILE A 332 3.57 9.49 -2.91
C ILE A 332 3.63 10.89 -3.51
N ILE A 333 4.58 11.09 -4.40
CA ILE A 333 4.76 12.34 -5.15
C ILE A 333 4.09 12.16 -6.52
N VAL A 334 3.18 13.07 -6.88
CA VAL A 334 2.49 13.06 -8.17
C VAL A 334 3.19 14.04 -9.11
N ASP A 335 3.76 13.52 -10.20
CA ASP A 335 4.56 14.28 -11.19
C ASP A 335 3.71 14.94 -12.28
#